data_AF-A0ABD1FKZ1-F1
#
_entry.id   AF-A0ABD1FKZ1-F1
#
_cell.length_a   1.000
_cell.length_b   1.000
_cell.length_c   1.000
_cell.angle_alpha   90.00
_cell.angle_beta   90.00
_cell.angle_gamma   90.00
#
_symmetry.space_group_name_H-M   'P 1'
#
loop_
_entity.id
_entity.type
_entity.pdbx_description
1 polymer ?
#
loop_
_entity_poly.entity_id
_entity_poly.type
_entity_poly.pdbx_seq_one_letter_code
_entity_poly.pdbx_strand_id
1 'polypeptide(L)'
;MACMKLGSKSDVFQLEGQSWVCTTGLPSDVCVEVGETSFHLHKFPLLSRSKFLERIIHEQSDNVVSLHDLPGGAGSFLLVAKFCYDVKFELTPANAVSLRCAAERLQMTEDYGQGNLVSQTAAFLEQVLSSWECTVQALETCEASLPVSEELGIITSCIDSLAAKACEDDRGGCWPHRAHQSPASNGTCSASEPCSPVRDWWHDGVAVLSLPIFKMLIGAVSNKGMAPARIGGALMVYAKRHLPLRGRSRSGSFCEREHELAHSLSEEEQGTLVEEIAEMLPSQKGVTPTGFVLKLLEIAMMLDASPGCREMLERRVGAQLDQATLHDLLIPNTVPSEETIYDVECVQRIVDHFLDTVGDEEYEGGEEQSVEGFDLPPIMSVVSNLLDGYLAEVANDANLKLDDFVLLAATLPDYARSLDDGIYHAIDIYLKAHPWLTEQERELVCRLMNCQKLSIEASTSAAQNEMLPLRVTMQVLFFEQLRLRSYMAGWFVVSDTLGGGSNERPSAVSSMGGSDVGLTLNEVRARVSGLEKKCDSIKHEIRKVTKGRWINFYRRFGLKVRTKSFDLKSDAAKKSPTNQD
;
A
#
# COMPACT_ATOMS: atom_id res chain seq x y z
N MET A 1 33.41 6.15 -16.29
CA MET A 1 32.46 6.94 -17.11
C MET A 1 32.99 7.02 -18.52
N ALA A 2 32.11 6.90 -19.52
CA ALA A 2 32.47 7.10 -20.92
C ALA A 2 32.84 8.57 -21.16
N CYS A 3 33.93 8.81 -21.89
CA CYS A 3 34.39 10.14 -22.25
C CYS A 3 35.14 10.06 -23.58
N MET A 4 34.82 10.95 -24.53
CA MET A 4 35.49 11.05 -25.82
C MET A 4 36.10 12.44 -25.98
N LYS A 5 37.39 12.50 -26.30
CA LYS A 5 38.11 13.78 -26.46
C LYS A 5 38.13 14.17 -27.93
N LEU A 6 37.65 15.38 -28.24
CA LEU A 6 37.66 15.96 -29.57
C LEU A 6 38.62 17.16 -29.60
N GLY A 7 39.15 17.47 -30.79
CA GLY A 7 40.04 18.62 -31.03
C GLY A 7 41.53 18.37 -30.76
N SER A 8 42.39 19.12 -31.45
CA SER A 8 43.86 18.98 -31.35
C SER A 8 44.54 20.15 -30.61
N LYS A 9 43.96 21.35 -30.65
CA LYS A 9 44.57 22.60 -30.16
C LYS A 9 44.29 22.88 -28.68
N SER A 10 45.10 23.73 -28.07
CA SER A 10 44.83 24.30 -26.75
C SER A 10 43.59 25.18 -26.75
N ASP A 11 43.04 25.48 -25.57
CA ASP A 11 41.94 26.42 -25.46
C ASP A 11 42.36 27.83 -25.89
N VAL A 12 41.49 28.50 -26.63
CA VAL A 12 41.66 29.88 -27.14
C VAL A 12 40.44 30.74 -26.85
N PHE A 13 39.49 30.24 -26.06
CA PHE A 13 38.29 30.97 -25.66
C PHE A 13 38.46 31.52 -24.24
N GLN A 14 38.26 32.83 -24.09
CA GLN A 14 38.25 33.51 -22.80
C GLN A 14 36.87 34.12 -22.55
N LEU A 15 36.38 34.06 -21.31
CA LEU A 15 35.12 34.65 -20.90
C LEU A 15 35.36 36.04 -20.30
N GLU A 16 34.88 37.06 -20.98
CA GLU A 16 34.93 38.46 -20.58
C GLU A 16 33.51 38.93 -20.25
N GLY A 17 33.12 38.84 -18.98
CA GLY A 17 31.75 39.14 -18.54
C GLY A 17 30.74 38.11 -19.07
N GLN A 18 29.85 38.53 -19.96
CA GLN A 18 28.90 37.66 -20.68
C GLN A 18 29.35 37.33 -22.12
N SER A 19 30.60 37.66 -22.47
CA SER A 19 31.11 37.57 -23.84
C SER A 19 32.28 36.59 -23.94
N TRP A 20 32.16 35.57 -24.78
CA TRP A 20 33.28 34.69 -25.14
C TRP A 20 34.08 35.29 -26.28
N VAL A 21 35.37 35.50 -26.06
CA VAL A 21 36.31 36.07 -27.05
C VAL A 21 37.32 35.02 -27.49
N CYS A 22 37.54 34.91 -28.79
CA CYS A 22 38.53 34.00 -29.38
C CYS A 22 39.91 34.69 -29.52
N THR A 23 40.90 34.28 -28.72
CA THR A 23 42.21 34.94 -28.62
C THR A 23 43.24 34.44 -29.66
N THR A 24 42.83 34.26 -30.91
CA THR A 24 43.70 33.80 -32.02
C THR A 24 44.64 34.89 -32.56
N GLY A 25 44.63 36.09 -31.99
CA GLY A 25 45.47 37.23 -32.41
C GLY A 25 44.93 38.00 -33.62
N LEU A 26 43.73 37.67 -34.10
CA LEU A 26 43.00 38.38 -35.14
C LEU A 26 41.71 38.98 -34.53
N PRO A 27 41.20 40.12 -35.06
CA PRO A 27 39.91 40.66 -34.65
C PRO A 27 38.76 39.77 -35.14
N SER A 28 37.72 39.62 -34.31
CA SER A 28 36.49 38.90 -34.67
C SER A 28 35.76 39.59 -35.83
N ASP A 29 35.35 38.82 -36.84
CA ASP A 29 34.58 39.31 -38.01
C ASP A 29 33.09 38.88 -37.95
N VAL A 30 32.68 38.15 -36.91
CA VAL A 30 31.28 37.79 -36.61
C VAL A 30 31.05 37.72 -35.10
N CYS A 31 29.89 38.17 -34.65
CA CYS A 31 29.39 37.95 -33.30
C CYS A 31 28.17 37.02 -33.37
N VAL A 32 28.13 35.99 -32.52
CA VAL A 32 26.98 35.09 -32.39
C VAL A 32 26.40 35.24 -30.98
N GLU A 33 25.11 35.52 -30.87
CA GLU A 33 24.42 35.71 -29.60
C GLU A 33 23.57 34.46 -29.30
N VAL A 34 23.69 33.90 -28.09
CA VAL A 34 22.93 32.72 -27.66
C VAL A 34 22.36 33.01 -26.26
N GLY A 35 21.07 33.33 -26.22
CA GLY A 35 20.44 33.88 -25.00
C GLY A 35 21.12 35.19 -24.59
N GLU A 36 21.59 35.27 -23.34
CA GLU A 36 22.32 36.43 -22.80
C GLU A 36 23.83 36.42 -23.10
N THR A 37 24.36 35.40 -23.78
CA THR A 37 25.81 35.23 -24.00
C THR A 37 26.19 35.60 -25.43
N SER A 38 27.18 36.48 -25.61
CA SER A 38 27.75 36.79 -26.92
C SER A 38 29.05 36.01 -27.19
N PHE A 39 29.31 35.70 -28.45
CA PHE A 39 30.49 34.95 -28.90
C PHE A 39 31.17 35.72 -30.03
N HIS A 40 32.34 36.29 -29.77
CA HIS A 40 33.15 37.04 -30.73
C HIS A 40 34.09 36.08 -31.46
N LEU A 41 33.68 35.71 -32.67
CA LEU A 41 34.21 34.59 -33.44
C LEU A 41 34.71 35.05 -34.82
N HIS A 42 35.14 34.08 -35.62
CA HIS A 42 35.62 34.26 -36.98
C HIS A 42 34.73 33.43 -37.92
N LYS A 43 34.37 33.99 -39.08
CA LYS A 43 33.46 33.35 -40.04
C LYS A 43 34.02 32.02 -40.54
N PHE A 44 35.26 32.01 -41.04
CA PHE A 44 35.81 30.85 -41.74
C PHE A 44 35.70 29.50 -40.96
N PRO A 45 36.11 29.39 -39.68
CA PRO A 45 35.89 28.18 -38.88
C PRO A 45 34.43 27.71 -38.82
N LEU A 46 33.48 28.63 -38.65
CA LEU A 46 32.04 28.33 -38.53
C LEU A 46 31.43 27.90 -39.88
N LEU A 47 31.66 28.71 -40.92
CA LEU A 47 31.17 28.44 -42.29
C LEU A 47 31.68 27.08 -42.79
N SER A 48 32.92 26.72 -42.45
CA SER A 48 33.54 25.46 -42.89
C SER A 48 32.91 24.19 -42.30
N ARG A 49 32.06 24.30 -41.27
CA ARG A 49 31.50 23.15 -40.53
C ARG A 49 29.98 23.15 -40.36
N SER A 50 29.28 24.26 -40.63
CA SER A 50 27.84 24.39 -40.40
C SER A 50 27.13 25.08 -41.57
N LYS A 51 26.22 24.33 -42.21
CA LYS A 51 25.32 24.83 -43.26
C LYS A 51 24.34 25.90 -42.76
N PHE A 52 23.92 25.80 -41.49
CA PHE A 52 23.00 26.77 -40.90
C PHE A 52 23.70 28.10 -40.65
N LEU A 53 24.88 28.08 -40.02
CA LEU A 53 25.70 29.27 -39.81
C LEU A 53 26.14 29.89 -41.14
N GLU A 54 26.45 29.06 -42.14
CA GLU A 54 26.70 29.54 -43.51
C GLU A 54 25.53 30.36 -44.05
N ARG A 55 24.31 29.83 -44.01
CA ARG A 55 23.14 30.52 -44.53
C ARG A 55 22.87 31.84 -43.80
N ILE A 56 22.78 31.80 -42.47
CA ILE A 56 22.35 32.96 -41.67
C ILE A 56 23.41 34.09 -41.66
N ILE A 57 24.71 33.77 -41.72
CA ILE A 57 25.79 34.76 -41.81
C ILE A 57 25.82 35.46 -43.18
N HIS A 58 25.33 34.81 -44.26
CA HIS A 58 25.19 35.43 -45.58
C HIS A 58 23.89 36.23 -45.73
N GLU A 59 22.84 35.89 -44.97
CA GLU A 59 21.55 36.60 -44.97
C GLU A 59 21.57 37.87 -44.09
N GLN A 60 22.41 37.90 -43.04
CA GLN A 60 22.57 39.04 -42.11
C GLN A 60 23.64 40.04 -42.60
N SER A 61 23.30 41.32 -42.70
CA SER A 61 24.25 42.38 -43.11
C SER A 61 25.24 42.80 -42.00
N ASP A 62 24.84 42.68 -40.75
CA ASP A 62 25.44 43.46 -39.65
C ASP A 62 26.53 42.70 -38.87
N ASN A 63 26.95 41.53 -39.37
CA ASN A 63 27.92 40.61 -38.74
C ASN A 63 27.53 40.10 -37.33
N VAL A 64 26.30 40.37 -36.87
CA VAL A 64 25.72 39.81 -35.64
C VAL A 64 24.67 38.77 -36.03
N VAL A 65 24.68 37.61 -35.36
CA VAL A 65 23.76 36.50 -35.59
C VAL A 65 23.18 36.03 -34.27
N SER A 66 21.87 36.17 -34.07
CA SER A 66 21.21 35.75 -32.84
C SER A 66 20.57 34.37 -32.99
N LEU A 67 20.90 33.45 -32.07
CA LEU A 67 20.46 32.06 -32.00
C LEU A 67 19.68 31.85 -30.69
N HIS A 68 18.42 32.30 -30.66
CA HIS A 68 17.62 32.28 -29.43
C HIS A 68 17.23 30.86 -28.98
N ASP A 69 16.96 29.94 -29.93
CA ASP A 69 16.43 28.60 -29.67
C ASP A 69 17.45 27.47 -29.97
N LEU A 70 18.67 27.58 -29.44
CA LEU A 70 19.66 26.49 -29.57
C LEU A 70 19.51 25.47 -28.42
N PRO A 71 19.34 24.16 -28.69
CA PRO A 71 19.33 23.14 -27.65
C PRO A 71 20.58 23.18 -26.78
N GLY A 72 20.41 23.18 -25.45
CA GLY A 72 21.52 23.35 -24.48
C GLY A 72 22.20 24.73 -24.46
N GLY A 73 21.64 25.71 -25.18
CA GLY A 73 22.00 27.13 -25.11
C GLY A 73 23.49 27.44 -25.33
N ALA A 74 23.95 28.49 -24.66
CA ALA A 74 25.32 28.99 -24.79
C ALA A 74 26.39 27.96 -24.39
N GLY A 75 26.10 27.07 -23.43
CA GLY A 75 27.00 25.99 -23.04
C GLY A 75 27.26 25.00 -24.18
N SER A 76 26.22 24.57 -24.87
CA SER A 76 26.35 23.72 -26.06
C SER A 76 26.98 24.48 -27.23
N PHE A 77 26.67 25.76 -27.43
CA PHE A 77 27.32 26.57 -28.47
C PHE A 77 28.83 26.75 -28.25
N LEU A 78 29.29 26.87 -27.00
CA LEU A 78 30.73 26.91 -26.69
C LEU A 78 31.45 25.64 -27.16
N LEU A 79 30.82 24.46 -27.00
CA LEU A 79 31.38 23.20 -27.49
C LEU A 79 31.36 23.12 -29.03
N VAL A 80 30.30 23.64 -29.68
CA VAL A 80 30.26 23.81 -31.15
C VAL A 80 31.40 24.72 -31.63
N ALA A 81 31.59 25.88 -31.00
CA ALA A 81 32.67 26.80 -31.34
C ALA A 81 34.04 26.14 -31.14
N LYS A 82 34.26 25.42 -30.03
CA LYS A 82 35.48 24.64 -29.81
C LYS A 82 35.71 23.59 -30.90
N PHE A 83 34.66 22.87 -31.32
CA PHE A 83 34.74 21.93 -32.44
C PHE A 83 35.14 22.61 -33.76
N CYS A 84 34.47 23.71 -34.14
CA CYS A 84 34.76 24.44 -35.37
C CYS A 84 36.21 24.97 -35.43
N TYR A 85 36.79 25.31 -34.28
CA TYR A 85 38.17 25.77 -34.18
C TYR A 85 39.22 24.66 -34.01
N ASP A 86 38.80 23.39 -33.91
CA ASP A 86 39.65 22.24 -33.56
C ASP A 86 40.35 22.39 -32.18
N VAL A 87 39.64 23.00 -31.23
CA VAL A 87 40.04 23.16 -29.83
C VAL A 87 39.65 21.95 -29.02
N LYS A 88 40.51 21.54 -28.07
CA LYS A 88 40.24 20.40 -27.19
C LYS A 88 39.02 20.59 -26.30
N PHE A 89 38.10 19.63 -26.33
CA PHE A 89 37.00 19.48 -25.38
C PHE A 89 36.61 18.01 -25.19
N GLU A 90 35.76 17.74 -24.20
CA GLU A 90 35.36 16.39 -23.81
C GLU A 90 33.85 16.20 -23.96
N LEU A 91 33.46 15.16 -24.70
CA LEU A 91 32.11 14.62 -24.72
C LEU A 91 31.89 13.74 -23.49
N THR A 92 30.78 13.97 -22.80
CA THR A 92 30.36 13.24 -21.61
C THR A 92 28.86 12.96 -21.72
N PRO A 93 28.29 11.98 -20.99
CA PRO A 93 26.85 11.70 -21.09
C PRO A 93 25.99 12.93 -20.74
N ALA A 94 26.48 13.78 -19.84
CA ALA A 94 25.85 15.02 -19.41
C ALA A 94 25.84 16.17 -20.45
N ASN A 95 26.60 16.08 -21.56
CA ASN A 95 26.60 17.11 -22.61
C ASN A 95 26.31 16.57 -24.03
N ALA A 96 26.37 15.25 -24.22
CA ALA A 96 26.27 14.62 -25.53
C ALA A 96 24.90 14.82 -26.20
N VAL A 97 23.79 14.72 -25.44
CA VAL A 97 22.44 14.86 -25.99
C VAL A 97 22.18 16.29 -26.47
N SER A 98 22.43 17.29 -25.63
CA SER A 98 22.24 18.69 -25.98
C SER A 98 23.15 19.10 -27.15
N LEU A 99 24.39 18.61 -27.19
CA LEU A 99 25.31 18.87 -28.30
C LEU A 99 24.89 18.15 -29.59
N ARG A 100 24.34 16.93 -29.52
CA ARG A 100 23.76 16.22 -30.66
C ARG A 100 22.58 16.99 -31.26
N CYS A 101 21.72 17.55 -30.41
CA CYS A 101 20.57 18.36 -30.81
C CYS A 101 21.01 19.71 -31.41
N ALA A 102 21.98 20.38 -30.80
CA ALA A 102 22.58 21.61 -31.33
C ALA A 102 23.27 21.38 -32.69
N ALA A 103 24.00 20.28 -32.86
CA ALA A 103 24.65 19.91 -34.11
C ALA A 103 23.65 19.62 -35.25
N GLU A 104 22.49 19.03 -34.94
CA GLU A 104 21.40 18.86 -35.90
C GLU A 104 20.82 20.22 -36.32
N ARG A 105 20.46 21.06 -35.35
CA ARG A 105 19.90 22.40 -35.58
C ARG A 105 20.84 23.26 -36.43
N LEU A 106 22.14 23.16 -36.19
CA LEU A 106 23.19 23.85 -36.94
C LEU A 106 23.59 23.15 -38.24
N GLN A 107 22.96 22.02 -38.60
CA GLN A 107 23.20 21.26 -39.82
C GLN A 107 24.70 20.93 -40.02
N MET A 108 25.34 20.41 -38.97
CA MET A 108 26.76 20.03 -38.94
C MET A 108 26.96 18.58 -39.43
N THR A 109 26.56 18.33 -40.68
CA THR A 109 26.61 17.02 -41.35
C THR A 109 27.96 16.75 -42.02
N GLU A 110 28.19 15.50 -42.44
CA GLU A 110 29.41 15.10 -43.18
C GLU A 110 29.61 15.88 -44.50
N ASP A 111 28.54 16.47 -45.07
CA ASP A 111 28.62 17.33 -46.26
C ASP A 111 29.52 18.56 -46.03
N TYR A 112 29.64 19.00 -44.77
CA TYR A 112 30.49 20.11 -44.32
C TYR A 112 31.78 19.61 -43.64
N GLY A 113 32.27 18.45 -44.08
CA GLY A 113 33.59 17.90 -43.75
C GLY A 113 33.51 16.61 -42.95
N GLN A 114 34.46 15.72 -43.22
CA GLN A 114 34.49 14.38 -42.64
C GLN A 114 34.57 14.40 -41.09
N GLY A 115 33.81 13.51 -40.46
CA GLY A 115 33.74 13.36 -39.00
C GLY A 115 33.18 14.60 -38.31
N ASN A 116 32.12 15.19 -38.87
CA ASN A 116 31.48 16.40 -38.34
C ASN A 116 30.70 16.12 -37.05
N LEU A 117 30.27 17.17 -36.36
CA LEU A 117 29.78 17.07 -34.98
C LEU A 117 28.56 16.14 -34.82
N VAL A 118 27.69 16.03 -35.83
CA VAL A 118 26.56 15.08 -35.84
C VAL A 118 27.05 13.62 -35.78
N SER A 119 28.05 13.22 -36.56
CA SER A 119 28.53 11.83 -36.58
C SER A 119 29.34 11.50 -35.33
N GLN A 120 30.16 12.44 -34.83
CA GLN A 120 30.92 12.28 -33.59
C GLN A 120 30.01 12.10 -32.37
N THR A 121 28.97 12.94 -32.25
CA THR A 121 28.01 12.84 -31.13
C THR A 121 27.13 11.61 -31.24
N ALA A 122 26.71 11.20 -32.44
CA ALA A 122 25.98 9.94 -32.64
C ALA A 122 26.81 8.71 -32.24
N ALA A 123 28.07 8.62 -32.70
CA ALA A 123 28.97 7.51 -32.35
C ALA A 123 29.32 7.48 -30.86
N PHE A 124 29.38 8.63 -30.19
CA PHE A 124 29.54 8.68 -28.73
C PHE A 124 28.27 8.26 -27.99
N LEU A 125 27.08 8.65 -28.46
CA LEU A 125 25.82 8.21 -27.87
C LEU A 125 25.65 6.68 -27.99
N GLU A 126 26.03 6.07 -29.10
CA GLU A 126 26.06 4.60 -29.24
C GLU A 126 26.98 3.92 -28.19
N GLN A 127 28.13 4.53 -27.87
CA GLN A 127 28.98 4.07 -26.76
C GLN A 127 28.32 4.28 -25.39
N VAL A 128 27.63 5.40 -25.18
CA VAL A 128 26.88 5.69 -23.94
C VAL A 128 25.81 4.62 -23.68
N LEU A 129 25.10 4.16 -24.73
CA LEU A 129 24.11 3.09 -24.65
C LEU A 129 24.68 1.76 -24.12
N SER A 130 26.00 1.55 -24.09
CA SER A 130 26.60 0.34 -23.49
C SER A 130 26.61 0.34 -21.96
N SER A 131 26.65 1.51 -21.31
CA SER A 131 26.70 1.65 -19.84
C SER A 131 25.35 2.07 -19.28
N TRP A 132 24.91 1.38 -18.22
CA TRP A 132 23.66 1.72 -17.52
C TRP A 132 23.68 3.15 -16.98
N GLU A 133 24.69 3.52 -16.16
CA GLU A 133 24.72 4.83 -15.51
C GLU A 133 24.85 5.97 -16.54
N CYS A 134 25.65 5.74 -17.61
CA CYS A 134 25.78 6.72 -18.68
C CYS A 134 24.47 6.90 -19.47
N THR A 135 23.69 5.83 -19.68
CA THR A 135 22.40 5.89 -20.38
C THR A 135 21.33 6.61 -19.55
N VAL A 136 21.28 6.36 -18.23
CA VAL A 136 20.42 7.10 -17.30
C VAL A 136 20.78 8.59 -17.32
N GLN A 137 22.05 8.93 -17.17
CA GLN A 137 22.51 10.32 -17.18
C GLN A 137 22.20 11.03 -18.52
N ALA A 138 22.27 10.32 -19.64
CA ALA A 138 21.86 10.88 -20.93
C ALA A 138 20.35 11.16 -20.98
N LEU A 139 19.50 10.28 -20.43
CA LEU A 139 18.05 10.51 -20.34
C LEU A 139 17.70 11.74 -19.49
N GLU A 140 18.34 11.94 -18.35
CA GLU A 140 18.16 13.16 -17.52
C GLU A 140 18.39 14.44 -18.34
N THR A 141 19.35 14.44 -19.28
CA THR A 141 19.63 15.60 -20.14
C THR A 141 18.71 15.75 -21.36
N CYS A 142 17.86 14.76 -21.64
CA CYS A 142 16.96 14.81 -22.79
C CYS A 142 15.86 15.86 -22.63
N GLU A 143 15.38 16.08 -21.41
CA GLU A 143 14.31 17.04 -21.07
C GLU A 143 14.68 18.47 -21.46
N ALA A 144 15.90 18.90 -21.13
CA ALA A 144 16.43 20.22 -21.49
C ALA A 144 16.67 20.42 -23.00
N SER A 145 16.42 19.38 -23.81
CA SER A 145 16.63 19.38 -25.27
C SER A 145 15.36 18.97 -26.05
N LEU A 146 14.20 18.85 -25.39
CA LEU A 146 12.92 18.59 -26.06
C LEU A 146 12.48 19.78 -26.92
N PRO A 147 11.77 19.57 -28.06
CA PRO A 147 11.38 18.26 -28.63
C PRO A 147 12.49 17.60 -29.47
N VAL A 148 13.61 18.27 -29.74
CA VAL A 148 14.64 17.82 -30.69
C VAL A 148 15.26 16.48 -30.29
N SER A 149 15.42 16.21 -28.98
CA SER A 149 15.90 14.92 -28.45
C SER A 149 14.94 13.75 -28.72
N GLU A 150 13.64 14.02 -28.83
CA GLU A 150 12.60 13.04 -29.18
C GLU A 150 12.53 12.82 -30.70
N GLU A 151 12.53 13.90 -31.50
CA GLU A 151 12.56 13.84 -32.97
C GLU A 151 13.77 13.05 -33.50
N LEU A 152 14.90 13.12 -32.79
CA LEU A 152 16.13 12.39 -33.10
C LEU A 152 16.14 10.92 -32.60
N GLY A 153 15.08 10.46 -31.93
CA GLY A 153 14.98 9.09 -31.41
C GLY A 153 15.98 8.76 -30.30
N ILE A 154 16.55 9.77 -29.62
CA ILE A 154 17.55 9.56 -28.56
C ILE A 154 16.87 8.93 -27.34
N ILE A 155 15.74 9.49 -26.92
CA ILE A 155 14.95 9.02 -25.77
C ILE A 155 14.54 7.56 -25.95
N THR A 156 13.97 7.21 -27.10
CA THR A 156 13.57 5.83 -27.43
C THR A 156 14.77 4.88 -27.43
N SER A 157 15.90 5.28 -28.04
CA SER A 157 17.11 4.45 -28.08
C SER A 157 17.69 4.18 -26.68
N CYS A 158 17.69 5.20 -25.81
CA CYS A 158 18.11 5.06 -24.42
C CYS A 158 17.16 4.15 -23.62
N ILE A 159 15.84 4.34 -23.75
CA ILE A 159 14.83 3.51 -23.09
C ILE A 159 14.91 2.06 -23.55
N ASP A 160 15.02 1.81 -24.86
CA ASP A 160 15.16 0.46 -25.41
C ASP A 160 16.40 -0.26 -24.87
N SER A 161 17.51 0.47 -24.76
CA SER A 161 18.78 -0.01 -24.26
C SER A 161 18.80 -0.27 -22.75
N LEU A 162 18.10 0.55 -21.94
CA LEU A 162 17.88 0.27 -20.52
C LEU A 162 16.95 -0.94 -20.35
N ALA A 163 15.82 -0.95 -21.07
CA ALA A 163 14.84 -2.03 -20.97
C ALA A 163 15.41 -3.39 -21.40
N ALA A 164 16.29 -3.42 -22.41
CA ALA A 164 17.03 -4.63 -22.78
C ALA A 164 17.89 -5.14 -21.61
N LYS A 165 18.75 -4.29 -21.03
CA LYS A 165 19.64 -4.69 -19.91
C LYS A 165 18.87 -5.14 -18.66
N ALA A 166 17.76 -4.47 -18.34
CA ALA A 166 16.91 -4.85 -17.20
C ALA A 166 16.26 -6.23 -17.40
N CYS A 167 15.77 -6.52 -18.62
CA CYS A 167 15.10 -7.78 -18.94
C CYS A 167 16.05 -8.96 -19.22
N GLU A 168 17.31 -8.70 -19.59
CA GLU A 168 18.33 -9.76 -19.77
C GLU A 168 18.66 -10.46 -18.44
N ASP A 169 18.75 -9.70 -17.35
CA ASP A 169 19.02 -10.20 -15.99
C ASP A 169 17.89 -11.11 -15.47
N ASP A 170 16.63 -10.79 -15.84
CA ASP A 170 15.42 -11.55 -15.49
C ASP A 170 15.43 -13.00 -15.98
N ARG A 171 16.23 -13.29 -17.01
CA ARG A 171 16.37 -14.62 -17.61
C ARG A 171 17.51 -15.45 -16.98
N GLY A 172 18.13 -14.95 -15.91
CA GLY A 172 18.97 -15.71 -14.99
C GLY A 172 20.45 -15.33 -14.99
N GLY A 173 20.78 -14.08 -14.61
CA GLY A 173 22.15 -13.56 -14.76
C GLY A 173 22.66 -12.61 -13.67
N CYS A 174 22.66 -13.02 -12.39
CA CYS A 174 23.26 -12.26 -11.28
C CYS A 174 24.54 -11.49 -11.68
N TRP A 175 24.49 -10.15 -11.62
CA TRP A 175 25.65 -9.26 -11.74
C TRP A 175 26.18 -8.85 -10.34
N PRO A 176 27.17 -9.54 -9.75
CA PRO A 176 27.74 -9.15 -8.46
C PRO A 176 28.81 -8.07 -8.63
N HIS A 177 28.41 -6.80 -8.80
CA HIS A 177 29.38 -5.71 -8.74
C HIS A 177 29.75 -5.31 -7.30
N ARG A 178 30.79 -5.98 -6.79
CA ARG A 178 31.77 -5.47 -5.82
C ARG A 178 31.19 -4.69 -4.62
N ALA A 179 30.47 -5.39 -3.75
CA ALA A 179 30.60 -5.08 -2.33
C ALA A 179 32.08 -5.28 -1.90
N HIS A 180 32.62 -4.39 -1.08
CA HIS A 180 34.02 -4.44 -0.65
C HIS A 180 34.35 -5.77 0.05
N GLN A 181 35.39 -6.45 -0.42
CA GLN A 181 35.89 -7.67 0.23
C GLN A 181 36.45 -7.36 1.61
N SER A 182 35.74 -7.77 2.66
CA SER A 182 36.33 -8.05 3.97
C SER A 182 36.35 -9.58 4.15
N PRO A 183 37.51 -10.19 4.47
CA PRO A 183 37.62 -11.64 4.54
C PRO A 183 37.11 -12.21 5.88
N ALA A 184 36.75 -13.49 5.84
CA ALA A 184 36.43 -14.39 6.95
C ALA A 184 35.03 -14.27 7.60
N SER A 185 34.16 -15.23 7.25
CA SER A 185 33.95 -16.39 8.13
C SER A 185 33.23 -17.53 7.40
N ASN A 186 33.73 -18.76 7.51
CA ASN A 186 32.98 -19.96 7.10
C ASN A 186 31.82 -20.17 8.09
N GLY A 187 30.58 -20.12 7.60
CA GLY A 187 29.38 -20.43 8.37
C GLY A 187 28.37 -21.16 7.47
N THR A 188 27.95 -22.35 7.89
CA THR A 188 26.97 -23.18 7.18
C THR A 188 25.59 -22.50 7.11
N CYS A 189 25.00 -22.42 5.93
CA CYS A 189 23.67 -21.84 5.74
C CYS A 189 22.58 -22.73 6.35
N SER A 190 21.99 -22.30 7.46
CA SER A 190 20.69 -22.79 7.94
C SER A 190 19.56 -22.02 7.25
N ALA A 191 18.62 -22.72 6.63
CA ALA A 191 17.44 -22.11 6.04
C ALA A 191 16.46 -21.64 7.14
N SER A 192 16.14 -20.34 7.21
CA SER A 192 14.87 -19.76 7.72
C SER A 192 14.93 -18.24 7.92
N GLU A 193 14.85 -17.46 6.84
CA GLU A 193 14.25 -16.11 6.88
C GLU A 193 13.48 -15.89 5.56
N PRO A 194 12.28 -15.27 5.57
CA PRO A 194 11.61 -14.86 4.34
C PRO A 194 12.41 -13.71 3.73
N CYS A 195 12.87 -13.86 2.48
CA CYS A 195 13.57 -12.79 1.80
C CYS A 195 12.69 -11.53 1.75
N SER A 196 13.15 -10.44 2.37
CA SER A 196 12.69 -9.10 2.01
C SER A 196 12.74 -8.94 0.48
N PRO A 197 11.78 -8.25 -0.17
CA PRO A 197 11.81 -8.06 -1.61
C PRO A 197 13.17 -7.47 -1.99
N VAL A 198 13.98 -8.27 -2.69
CA VAL A 198 15.37 -7.92 -2.98
C VAL A 198 15.32 -6.66 -3.82
N ARG A 199 15.85 -5.56 -3.29
CA ARG A 199 15.93 -4.29 -4.00
C ARG A 199 16.84 -4.50 -5.19
N ASP A 200 16.26 -4.66 -6.38
CA ASP A 200 17.05 -4.78 -7.59
C ASP A 200 17.99 -3.59 -7.74
N TRP A 201 19.18 -3.88 -8.27
CA TRP A 201 20.24 -2.92 -8.51
C TRP A 201 19.83 -1.73 -9.38
N TRP A 202 18.81 -1.89 -10.24
CA TRP A 202 18.39 -0.90 -11.23
C TRP A 202 17.36 0.11 -10.71
N HIS A 203 16.60 -0.22 -9.64
CA HIS A 203 15.48 0.61 -9.15
C HIS A 203 15.91 2.03 -8.77
N ASP A 204 17.06 2.16 -8.08
CA ASP A 204 17.55 3.46 -7.62
C ASP A 204 18.04 4.34 -8.77
N GLY A 205 18.57 3.71 -9.81
CA GLY A 205 19.07 4.37 -11.02
C GLY A 205 17.96 4.89 -11.93
N VAL A 206 16.71 4.42 -11.80
CA VAL A 206 15.56 4.95 -12.57
C VAL A 206 14.70 5.91 -11.75
N ALA A 207 14.78 5.86 -10.42
CA ALA A 207 14.01 6.74 -9.54
C ALA A 207 14.38 8.24 -9.68
N VAL A 208 15.53 8.55 -10.30
CA VAL A 208 15.97 9.92 -10.62
C VAL A 208 15.23 10.54 -11.81
N LEU A 209 14.64 9.73 -12.70
CA LEU A 209 14.02 10.18 -13.94
C LEU A 209 12.70 10.92 -13.68
N SER A 210 12.32 11.87 -14.53
CA SER A 210 10.99 12.48 -14.49
C SER A 210 9.88 11.46 -14.80
N LEU A 211 8.67 11.77 -14.36
CA LEU A 211 7.50 10.90 -14.53
C LEU A 211 7.24 10.49 -16.00
N PRO A 212 7.33 11.38 -17.02
CA PRO A 212 7.13 10.97 -18.42
C PRO A 212 8.17 9.95 -18.92
N ILE A 213 9.46 10.17 -18.64
CA ILE A 213 10.53 9.26 -19.05
C ILE A 213 10.45 7.94 -18.28
N PHE A 214 10.15 8.00 -16.99
CA PHE A 214 9.93 6.82 -16.16
C PHE A 214 8.74 5.99 -16.63
N LYS A 215 7.59 6.61 -16.95
CA LYS A 215 6.41 5.94 -17.52
C LYS A 215 6.73 5.21 -18.82
N MET A 216 7.45 5.87 -19.74
CA MET A 216 7.89 5.24 -20.99
C MET A 216 8.84 4.06 -20.73
N LEU A 217 9.75 4.16 -19.76
CA LEU A 217 10.65 3.06 -19.39
C LEU A 217 9.91 1.88 -18.77
N ILE A 218 8.95 2.12 -17.87
CA ILE A 218 8.09 1.07 -17.27
C ILE A 218 7.27 0.35 -18.35
N GLY A 219 6.69 1.10 -19.30
CA GLY A 219 6.04 0.51 -20.47
C GLY A 219 6.99 -0.33 -21.34
N ALA A 220 8.22 0.13 -21.56
CA ALA A 220 9.21 -0.60 -22.36
C ALA A 220 9.69 -1.91 -21.69
N VAL A 221 9.93 -1.93 -20.37
CA VAL A 221 10.27 -3.20 -19.67
C VAL A 221 9.08 -4.15 -19.61
N SER A 222 7.87 -3.64 -19.40
CA SER A 222 6.65 -4.45 -19.41
C SER A 222 6.46 -5.13 -20.77
N ASN A 223 6.59 -4.39 -21.88
CA ASN A 223 6.50 -4.92 -23.24
C ASN A 223 7.62 -5.93 -23.59
N LYS A 224 8.78 -5.89 -22.91
CA LYS A 224 9.86 -6.88 -23.06
C LYS A 224 9.68 -8.13 -22.17
N GLY A 225 8.60 -8.19 -21.39
CA GLY A 225 8.23 -9.34 -20.57
C GLY A 225 8.92 -9.41 -19.21
N MET A 226 9.32 -8.26 -18.66
CA MET A 226 9.86 -8.11 -17.30
C MET A 226 8.89 -8.67 -16.24
N ALA A 227 9.40 -9.46 -15.29
CA ALA A 227 8.60 -9.99 -14.19
C ALA A 227 7.84 -8.88 -13.43
N PRO A 228 6.51 -8.97 -13.27
CA PRO A 228 5.70 -7.95 -12.60
C PRO A 228 6.15 -7.58 -11.18
N ALA A 229 6.67 -8.53 -10.40
CA ALA A 229 7.29 -8.28 -9.09
C ALA A 229 8.39 -7.19 -9.13
N ARG A 230 9.18 -7.16 -10.20
CA ARG A 230 10.30 -6.22 -10.39
C ARG A 230 9.80 -4.85 -10.85
N ILE A 231 8.77 -4.82 -11.70
CA ILE A 231 8.05 -3.58 -12.05
C ILE A 231 7.43 -2.94 -10.80
N GLY A 232 6.74 -3.72 -9.97
CA GLY A 232 6.18 -3.27 -8.69
C GLY A 232 7.27 -2.73 -7.75
N GLY A 233 8.41 -3.43 -7.64
CA GLY A 233 9.58 -2.96 -6.90
C GLY A 233 10.10 -1.59 -7.35
N ALA A 234 10.24 -1.38 -8.67
CA ALA A 234 10.67 -0.11 -9.24
C ALA A 234 9.67 1.02 -8.95
N LEU A 235 8.38 0.77 -9.14
CA LEU A 235 7.30 1.73 -8.82
C LEU A 235 7.28 2.09 -7.33
N MET A 236 7.49 1.13 -6.43
CA MET A 236 7.59 1.39 -4.99
C MET A 236 8.78 2.26 -4.62
N VAL A 237 9.94 2.09 -5.27
CA VAL A 237 11.12 2.94 -5.02
C VAL A 237 10.90 4.34 -5.57
N TYR A 238 10.29 4.47 -6.76
CA TYR A 238 9.91 5.75 -7.36
C TYR A 238 8.95 6.52 -6.45
N ALA A 239 7.86 5.88 -6.04
CA ALA A 239 6.86 6.45 -5.13
C ALA A 239 7.49 6.90 -3.81
N LYS A 240 8.36 6.09 -3.19
CA LYS A 240 9.03 6.43 -1.92
C LYS A 240 10.01 7.59 -2.02
N ARG A 241 10.46 7.94 -3.22
CA ARG A 241 11.36 9.08 -3.46
C ARG A 241 10.60 10.39 -3.68
N HIS A 242 9.47 10.33 -4.35
CA HIS A 242 8.74 11.51 -4.83
C HIS A 242 7.43 11.82 -4.07
N LEU A 243 6.87 10.85 -3.33
CA LEU A 243 5.64 11.00 -2.54
C LEU A 243 5.92 10.90 -1.03
N PRO A 244 5.14 11.60 -0.17
CA PRO A 244 5.27 11.55 1.29
C PRO A 244 4.70 10.25 1.91
N LEU A 245 5.19 9.08 1.48
CA LEU A 245 4.74 7.76 1.95
C LEU A 245 5.12 7.46 3.42
N ARG A 246 6.01 8.24 4.04
CA ARG A 246 6.21 8.23 5.50
C ARG A 246 5.19 9.16 6.14
N GLY A 247 4.27 8.57 6.92
CA GLY A 247 3.05 9.25 7.36
C GLY A 247 3.26 10.58 8.08
N ARG A 248 2.49 11.60 7.65
CA ARG A 248 2.20 12.80 8.46
C ARG A 248 1.41 12.35 9.70
N SER A 249 2.10 12.08 10.81
CA SER A 249 1.43 11.91 12.10
C SER A 249 0.67 13.20 12.42
N ARG A 250 -0.66 13.10 12.66
CA ARG A 250 -1.50 14.25 13.05
C ARG A 250 -1.16 14.77 14.46
N SER A 251 -0.30 14.07 15.21
CA SER A 251 0.38 14.63 16.38
C SER A 251 1.55 15.50 15.91
N GLY A 252 1.47 16.81 16.16
CA GLY A 252 2.39 17.85 15.65
C GLY A 252 3.83 17.84 16.17
N SER A 253 4.44 16.65 16.31
CA SER A 253 5.87 16.49 16.51
C SER A 253 6.58 16.64 15.16
N PHE A 254 7.11 17.84 14.90
CA PHE A 254 8.07 18.08 13.82
C PHE A 254 9.33 17.22 14.03
N CYS A 255 9.34 16.03 13.48
CA CYS A 255 10.56 15.25 13.29
C CYS A 255 11.31 15.78 12.07
N GLU A 256 11.96 16.93 12.25
CA GLU A 256 12.97 17.44 11.30
C GLU A 256 14.15 16.46 11.23
N ARG A 257 14.11 15.58 10.23
CA ARG A 257 15.28 14.93 9.62
C ARG A 257 14.89 14.24 8.31
N GLU A 258 15.80 14.31 7.34
CA GLU A 258 15.65 13.79 5.95
C GLU A 258 14.76 14.64 5.01
N HIS A 259 14.68 15.96 5.23
CA HIS A 259 14.15 16.92 4.25
C HIS A 259 15.25 17.48 3.31
N GLU A 260 16.08 16.60 2.76
CA GLU A 260 17.12 16.94 1.79
C GLU A 260 16.99 16.03 0.55
N LEU A 261 16.89 16.63 -0.64
CA LEU A 261 16.83 16.06 -2.01
C LEU A 261 15.46 15.86 -2.69
N ALA A 262 14.32 16.01 -2.01
CA ALA A 262 13.05 16.14 -2.72
C ALA A 262 12.90 17.57 -3.26
N HIS A 263 12.91 17.75 -4.58
CA HIS A 263 12.24 18.89 -5.19
C HIS A 263 10.76 18.79 -4.78
N SER A 264 10.26 19.75 -4.02
CA SER A 264 8.89 19.71 -3.49
C SER A 264 7.89 19.89 -4.63
N LEU A 265 7.45 18.76 -5.20
CA LEU A 265 6.34 18.69 -6.14
C LEU A 265 5.11 19.39 -5.53
N SER A 266 4.38 20.15 -6.34
CA SER A 266 3.07 20.71 -6.00
C SER A 266 2.09 19.61 -5.59
N GLU A 267 1.07 19.93 -4.80
CA GLU A 267 0.03 18.95 -4.43
C GLU A 267 -0.71 18.41 -5.69
N GLU A 268 -0.87 19.23 -6.73
CA GLU A 268 -1.39 18.84 -8.05
C GLU A 268 -0.46 17.86 -8.80
N GLU A 269 0.85 18.09 -8.73
CA GLU A 269 1.86 17.21 -9.35
C GLU A 269 1.97 15.87 -8.59
N GLN A 270 1.85 15.90 -7.26
CA GLN A 270 1.78 14.70 -6.44
C GLN A 270 0.49 13.90 -6.71
N GLY A 271 -0.65 14.58 -6.90
CA GLY A 271 -1.91 13.94 -7.28
C GLY A 271 -1.78 13.20 -8.61
N THR A 272 -1.33 13.92 -9.65
CA THR A 272 -1.05 13.34 -10.98
C THR A 272 -0.08 12.15 -10.91
N LEU A 273 0.96 12.26 -10.09
CA LEU A 273 1.94 11.19 -9.87
C LEU A 273 1.33 9.95 -9.20
N VAL A 274 0.42 10.12 -8.24
CA VAL A 274 -0.29 9.00 -7.59
C VAL A 274 -1.16 8.25 -8.58
N GLU A 275 -1.92 8.96 -9.42
CA GLU A 275 -2.77 8.36 -10.45
C GLU A 275 -1.95 7.56 -11.47
N GLU A 276 -0.88 8.17 -11.99
CA GLU A 276 0.03 7.54 -12.94
C GLU A 276 0.72 6.29 -12.38
N ILE A 277 1.13 6.31 -11.10
CA ILE A 277 1.65 5.12 -10.42
C ILE A 277 0.55 4.06 -10.26
N ALA A 278 -0.66 4.45 -9.88
CA ALA A 278 -1.79 3.52 -9.69
C ALA A 278 -2.22 2.82 -10.99
N GLU A 279 -2.13 3.50 -12.14
CA GLU A 279 -2.29 2.90 -13.47
C GLU A 279 -1.17 1.91 -13.80
N MET A 280 0.10 2.30 -13.56
CA MET A 280 1.27 1.48 -13.87
C MET A 280 1.46 0.24 -12.97
N LEU A 281 0.85 0.21 -11.78
CA LEU A 281 0.99 -0.91 -10.85
C LEU A 281 0.50 -2.23 -11.48
N PRO A 282 1.24 -3.35 -11.34
CA PRO A 282 0.75 -4.65 -11.79
C PRO A 282 -0.51 -5.11 -11.05
N SER A 283 -1.46 -5.73 -11.76
CA SER A 283 -2.75 -6.18 -11.21
C SER A 283 -2.69 -7.52 -10.46
N GLN A 284 -1.54 -8.20 -10.46
CA GLN A 284 -1.38 -9.54 -9.89
C GLN A 284 -1.30 -9.51 -8.36
N LYS A 285 -2.08 -10.40 -7.70
CA LYS A 285 -2.07 -10.60 -6.25
C LYS A 285 -0.65 -10.91 -5.72
N GLY A 286 -0.27 -10.27 -4.62
CA GLY A 286 1.02 -10.48 -3.95
C GLY A 286 2.25 -9.85 -4.62
N VAL A 287 2.12 -9.25 -5.81
CA VAL A 287 3.23 -8.55 -6.50
C VAL A 287 3.58 -7.23 -5.82
N THR A 288 2.57 -6.49 -5.37
CA THR A 288 2.74 -5.22 -4.64
C THR A 288 2.18 -5.39 -3.22
N PRO A 289 2.98 -5.20 -2.15
CA PRO A 289 2.52 -5.39 -0.78
C PRO A 289 1.29 -4.55 -0.44
N THR A 290 0.27 -5.15 0.18
CA THR A 290 -1.03 -4.50 0.45
C THR A 290 -0.89 -3.20 1.25
N GLY A 291 -0.01 -3.16 2.26
CA GLY A 291 0.29 -1.95 3.02
C GLY A 291 0.88 -0.79 2.19
N PHE A 292 1.57 -1.06 1.07
CA PHE A 292 1.99 -0.01 0.14
C PHE A 292 0.81 0.53 -0.67
N VAL A 293 -0.09 -0.34 -1.14
CA VAL A 293 -1.29 0.08 -1.88
C VAL A 293 -2.24 0.87 -0.97
N LEU A 294 -2.43 0.44 0.28
CA LEU A 294 -3.18 1.17 1.31
C LEU A 294 -2.54 2.54 1.60
N LYS A 295 -1.21 2.63 1.73
CA LYS A 295 -0.52 3.92 1.91
C LYS A 295 -0.65 4.84 0.68
N LEU A 296 -0.66 4.27 -0.52
CA LEU A 296 -0.89 5.03 -1.75
C LEU A 296 -2.34 5.54 -1.85
N LEU A 297 -3.32 4.74 -1.43
CA LEU A 297 -4.73 5.11 -1.31
C LEU A 297 -4.93 6.24 -0.28
N GLU A 298 -4.28 6.17 0.88
CA GLU A 298 -4.30 7.26 1.87
C GLU A 298 -3.79 8.58 1.27
N ILE A 299 -2.70 8.55 0.49
CA ILE A 299 -2.22 9.74 -0.23
C ILE A 299 -3.21 10.18 -1.31
N ALA A 300 -3.77 9.26 -2.09
CA ALA A 300 -4.77 9.57 -3.11
C ALA A 300 -6.00 10.30 -2.50
N MET A 301 -6.43 9.88 -1.32
CA MET A 301 -7.52 10.53 -0.57
C MET A 301 -7.10 11.89 0.00
N MET A 302 -5.87 12.03 0.51
CA MET A 302 -5.35 13.32 1.03
C MET A 302 -5.16 14.38 -0.07
N LEU A 303 -4.83 13.97 -1.29
CA LEU A 303 -4.60 14.85 -2.45
C LEU A 303 -5.85 15.03 -3.34
N ASP A 304 -7.00 14.54 -2.89
CA ASP A 304 -8.28 14.55 -3.62
C ASP A 304 -8.20 13.96 -5.05
N ALA A 305 -7.36 12.93 -5.27
CA ALA A 305 -7.19 12.26 -6.56
C ALA A 305 -8.51 11.69 -7.11
N SER A 306 -8.59 11.47 -8.42
CA SER A 306 -9.83 11.08 -9.11
C SER A 306 -10.51 9.85 -8.51
N PRO A 307 -11.86 9.77 -8.57
CA PRO A 307 -12.59 8.63 -8.01
C PRO A 307 -12.19 7.31 -8.68
N GLY A 308 -11.86 7.31 -9.98
CA GLY A 308 -11.36 6.13 -10.69
C GLY A 308 -10.01 5.64 -10.16
N CYS A 309 -9.10 6.54 -9.76
CA CYS A 309 -7.85 6.15 -9.10
C CYS A 309 -8.11 5.53 -7.72
N ARG A 310 -9.03 6.09 -6.93
CA ARG A 310 -9.38 5.54 -5.60
C ARG A 310 -10.01 4.16 -5.74
N GLU A 311 -11.02 4.00 -6.59
CA GLU A 311 -11.69 2.72 -6.87
C GLU A 311 -10.70 1.67 -7.42
N MET A 312 -9.75 2.07 -8.28
CA MET A 312 -8.68 1.20 -8.76
C MET A 312 -7.79 0.69 -7.61
N LEU A 313 -7.43 1.55 -6.66
CA LEU A 313 -6.62 1.18 -5.50
C LEU A 313 -7.44 0.36 -4.49
N GLU A 314 -8.68 0.74 -4.18
CA GLU A 314 -9.61 0.01 -3.31
C GLU A 314 -9.82 -1.43 -3.83
N ARG A 315 -10.09 -1.60 -5.13
CA ARG A 315 -10.22 -2.93 -5.78
C ARG A 315 -8.94 -3.76 -5.68
N ARG A 316 -7.78 -3.14 -5.89
CA ARG A 316 -6.46 -3.82 -5.74
C ARG A 316 -6.19 -4.23 -4.30
N VAL A 317 -6.62 -3.45 -3.30
CA VAL A 317 -6.54 -3.86 -1.89
C VAL A 317 -7.51 -5.02 -1.62
N GLY A 318 -8.76 -4.93 -2.09
CA GLY A 318 -9.79 -5.96 -1.92
C GLY A 318 -9.31 -7.34 -2.39
N ALA A 319 -8.72 -7.42 -3.60
CA ALA A 319 -8.20 -8.68 -4.15
C ALA A 319 -7.10 -9.37 -3.30
N GLN A 320 -6.44 -8.65 -2.38
CA GLN A 320 -5.40 -9.18 -1.49
C GLN A 320 -5.56 -8.70 -0.04
N LEU A 321 -6.81 -8.56 0.40
CA LEU A 321 -7.18 -8.10 1.75
C LEU A 321 -6.69 -9.07 2.84
N ASP A 322 -6.55 -10.36 2.52
CA ASP A 322 -5.95 -11.40 3.37
C ASP A 322 -4.48 -11.14 3.75
N GLN A 323 -3.80 -10.24 3.03
CA GLN A 323 -2.40 -9.85 3.27
C GLN A 323 -2.27 -8.48 3.94
N ALA A 324 -3.39 -7.79 4.23
CA ALA A 324 -3.38 -6.52 4.95
C ALA A 324 -3.14 -6.71 6.46
N THR A 325 -2.50 -5.74 7.10
CA THR A 325 -2.46 -5.67 8.56
C THR A 325 -3.51 -4.70 9.08
N LEU A 326 -3.96 -4.89 10.33
CA LEU A 326 -4.91 -3.99 10.98
C LEU A 326 -4.43 -2.53 10.96
N HIS A 327 -3.14 -2.28 11.21
CA HIS A 327 -2.58 -0.92 11.19
C HIS A 327 -2.60 -0.26 9.81
N ASP A 328 -2.46 -1.03 8.73
CA ASP A 328 -2.52 -0.47 7.37
C ASP A 328 -3.97 -0.12 6.96
N LEU A 329 -4.97 -0.77 7.56
CA LEU A 329 -6.40 -0.56 7.29
C LEU A 329 -6.98 0.67 8.00
N LEU A 330 -6.26 1.24 8.98
CA LEU A 330 -6.67 2.42 9.76
C LEU A 330 -6.46 3.73 8.99
N ILE A 331 -7.09 3.85 7.82
CA ILE A 331 -7.04 5.02 6.94
C ILE A 331 -7.70 6.22 7.65
N PRO A 332 -6.97 7.32 7.95
CA PRO A 332 -7.54 8.48 8.62
C PRO A 332 -8.53 9.24 7.72
N ASN A 333 -9.62 9.72 8.29
CA ASN A 333 -10.52 10.62 7.55
C ASN A 333 -9.84 11.97 7.29
N THR A 334 -9.90 12.43 6.04
CA THR A 334 -9.25 13.65 5.55
C THR A 334 -10.05 14.92 5.87
N VAL A 335 -11.36 14.81 6.11
CA VAL A 335 -12.26 15.95 6.38
C VAL A 335 -12.13 16.43 7.84
N PRO A 336 -11.85 17.73 8.09
CA PRO A 336 -11.54 18.21 9.44
C PRO A 336 -12.73 18.84 10.20
N SER A 337 -13.85 18.12 10.40
CA SER A 337 -14.80 18.36 11.51
C SER A 337 -15.97 17.37 11.55
N GLU A 338 -16.35 16.91 12.75
CA GLU A 338 -17.57 16.13 13.09
C GLU A 338 -17.68 14.68 12.55
N GLU A 339 -16.75 14.22 11.72
CA GLU A 339 -16.73 12.84 11.22
C GLU A 339 -15.89 11.89 12.10
N THR A 340 -15.87 10.60 11.75
CA THR A 340 -15.06 9.56 12.42
C THR A 340 -13.56 9.77 12.22
N ILE A 341 -12.74 9.27 13.15
CA ILE A 341 -11.27 9.34 13.09
C ILE A 341 -10.73 8.63 11.84
N TYR A 342 -11.37 7.53 11.46
CA TYR A 342 -11.02 6.68 10.32
C TYR A 342 -12.14 6.69 9.27
N ASP A 343 -11.79 6.50 8.00
CA ASP A 343 -12.75 6.34 6.91
C ASP A 343 -13.28 4.89 6.87
N VAL A 344 -14.47 4.70 7.43
CA VAL A 344 -15.17 3.41 7.50
C VAL A 344 -15.81 3.06 6.15
N GLU A 345 -16.21 4.05 5.35
CA GLU A 345 -16.81 3.83 4.02
C GLU A 345 -15.78 3.31 3.02
N CYS A 346 -14.53 3.77 3.11
CA CYS A 346 -13.40 3.24 2.34
C CYS A 346 -13.15 1.76 2.65
N VAL A 347 -13.14 1.38 3.93
CA VAL A 347 -12.96 -0.02 4.33
C VAL A 347 -14.16 -0.88 3.91
N GLN A 348 -15.39 -0.35 3.95
CA GLN A 348 -16.57 -1.02 3.38
C GLN A 348 -16.35 -1.34 1.89
N ARG A 349 -16.00 -0.35 1.06
CA ARG A 349 -15.75 -0.55 -0.39
C ARG A 349 -14.63 -1.56 -0.68
N ILE A 350 -13.58 -1.56 0.14
CA ILE A 350 -12.49 -2.54 0.05
C ILE A 350 -12.99 -3.97 0.35
N VAL A 351 -13.86 -4.15 1.35
CA VAL A 351 -14.46 -5.46 1.68
C VAL A 351 -15.46 -5.89 0.60
N ASP A 352 -16.26 -4.96 0.06
CA ASP A 352 -17.18 -5.25 -1.04
C ASP A 352 -16.41 -5.78 -2.28
N HIS A 353 -15.32 -5.11 -2.66
CA HIS A 353 -14.45 -5.59 -3.74
C HIS A 353 -13.73 -6.92 -3.44
N PHE A 354 -13.40 -7.21 -2.18
CA PHE A 354 -12.90 -8.53 -1.79
C PHE A 354 -13.97 -9.61 -2.02
N LEU A 355 -15.22 -9.35 -1.66
CA LEU A 355 -16.33 -10.29 -1.86
C LEU A 355 -16.68 -10.49 -3.34
N ASP A 356 -16.66 -9.44 -4.15
CA ASP A 356 -16.79 -9.54 -5.61
C ASP A 356 -15.69 -10.46 -6.19
N THR A 357 -14.44 -10.25 -5.79
CA THR A 357 -13.29 -11.04 -6.26
C THR A 357 -13.41 -12.52 -5.89
N VAL A 358 -13.80 -12.82 -4.65
CA VAL A 358 -14.01 -14.21 -4.19
C VAL A 358 -15.22 -14.86 -4.87
N GLY A 359 -16.27 -14.08 -5.15
CA GLY A 359 -17.46 -14.57 -5.85
C GLY A 359 -17.16 -14.99 -7.30
N ASP A 360 -16.38 -14.19 -8.03
CA ASP A 360 -16.02 -14.50 -9.43
C ASP A 360 -15.17 -15.79 -9.54
N GLU A 361 -14.26 -16.04 -8.60
CA GLU A 361 -13.45 -17.28 -8.54
C GLU A 361 -14.31 -18.54 -8.36
N GLU A 362 -15.50 -18.46 -7.75
CA GLU A 362 -16.43 -19.60 -7.59
C GLU A 362 -17.20 -19.94 -8.90
N TYR A 363 -17.34 -18.99 -9.85
CA TYR A 363 -18.13 -19.19 -11.08
C TYR A 363 -17.31 -19.63 -12.30
N GLU A 364 -16.01 -19.32 -12.38
CA GLU A 364 -15.15 -19.85 -13.46
C GLU A 364 -14.73 -21.32 -13.23
N GLY A 365 -14.96 -21.87 -12.03
CA GLY A 365 -14.75 -23.26 -11.64
C GLY A 365 -15.74 -24.26 -12.25
N GLY A 366 -15.87 -24.26 -13.58
CA GLY A 366 -16.71 -25.22 -14.32
C GLY A 366 -16.33 -26.68 -14.04
N GLU A 367 -17.35 -27.53 -13.95
CA GLU A 367 -17.25 -28.96 -13.63
C GLU A 367 -16.22 -29.71 -14.51
N GLU A 368 -15.01 -29.97 -14.01
CA GLU A 368 -14.14 -31.16 -14.30
C GLU A 368 -12.66 -30.98 -13.88
N GLN A 369 -12.34 -31.09 -12.57
CA GLN A 369 -11.21 -31.90 -12.05
C GLN A 369 -10.97 -31.68 -10.54
N SER A 370 -11.34 -32.68 -9.74
CA SER A 370 -11.09 -32.72 -8.31
C SER A 370 -9.68 -33.25 -7.98
N VAL A 371 -8.69 -32.37 -7.83
CA VAL A 371 -7.53 -32.58 -6.95
C VAL A 371 -7.12 -31.23 -6.34
N GLU A 372 -7.13 -31.13 -5.00
CA GLU A 372 -6.60 -30.02 -4.19
C GLU A 372 -7.21 -28.61 -4.41
N GLY A 373 -8.49 -28.44 -4.05
CA GLY A 373 -9.07 -27.13 -3.73
C GLY A 373 -9.38 -27.02 -2.23
N PHE A 374 -8.62 -26.23 -1.46
CA PHE A 374 -8.82 -26.10 0.00
C PHE A 374 -8.44 -24.74 0.65
N ASP A 375 -8.10 -23.69 -0.11
CA ASP A 375 -7.59 -22.42 0.45
C ASP A 375 -8.62 -21.28 0.65
N LEU A 376 -9.86 -21.42 0.15
CA LEU A 376 -10.90 -20.39 0.34
C LEU A 376 -11.39 -20.23 1.79
N PRO A 377 -11.66 -21.32 2.55
CA PRO A 377 -12.05 -21.22 3.96
C PRO A 377 -11.02 -20.51 4.89
N PRO A 378 -9.70 -20.75 4.80
CA PRO A 378 -8.74 -20.01 5.61
C PRO A 378 -8.63 -18.53 5.20
N ILE A 379 -8.68 -18.17 3.91
CA ILE A 379 -8.65 -16.77 3.44
C ILE A 379 -9.81 -15.98 4.04
N MET A 380 -11.03 -16.49 3.93
CA MET A 380 -12.23 -15.84 4.47
C MET A 380 -12.17 -15.70 6.00
N SER A 381 -11.62 -16.69 6.70
CA SER A 381 -11.37 -16.62 8.14
C SER A 381 -10.34 -15.55 8.50
N VAL A 382 -9.24 -15.40 7.74
CA VAL A 382 -8.24 -14.34 7.96
C VAL A 382 -8.88 -12.96 7.80
N VAL A 383 -9.63 -12.72 6.72
CA VAL A 383 -10.32 -11.45 6.49
C VAL A 383 -11.39 -11.18 7.55
N SER A 384 -12.12 -12.19 8.03
CA SER A 384 -13.08 -11.99 9.13
C SER A 384 -12.43 -11.58 10.45
N ASN A 385 -11.24 -12.13 10.77
CA ASN A 385 -10.49 -11.74 11.97
C ASN A 385 -9.90 -10.33 11.83
N LEU A 386 -9.44 -9.96 10.63
CA LEU A 386 -8.98 -8.59 10.32
C LEU A 386 -10.12 -7.58 10.48
N LEU A 387 -11.30 -7.88 9.92
CA LEU A 387 -12.46 -7.01 9.97
C LEU A 387 -13.05 -6.89 11.38
N ASP A 388 -13.14 -7.98 12.13
CA ASP A 388 -13.57 -7.95 13.54
C ASP A 388 -12.58 -7.14 14.41
N GLY A 389 -11.28 -7.20 14.10
CA GLY A 389 -10.26 -6.35 14.72
C GLY A 389 -10.40 -4.87 14.36
N TYR A 390 -10.66 -4.55 13.08
CA TYR A 390 -10.93 -3.19 12.64
C TYR A 390 -12.20 -2.62 13.30
N LEU A 391 -13.28 -3.41 13.33
CA LEU A 391 -14.53 -3.08 14.02
C LEU A 391 -14.30 -2.78 15.52
N ALA A 392 -13.41 -3.52 16.18
CA ALA A 392 -13.07 -3.26 17.59
C ALA A 392 -12.32 -1.93 17.80
N GLU A 393 -11.43 -1.54 16.88
CA GLU A 393 -10.73 -0.25 16.92
C GLU A 393 -11.70 0.92 16.65
N VAL A 394 -12.50 0.86 15.58
CA VAL A 394 -13.44 1.95 15.24
C VAL A 394 -14.62 2.05 16.21
N ALA A 395 -15.02 0.95 16.87
CA ALA A 395 -16.11 0.93 17.84
C ALA A 395 -15.90 1.86 19.05
N ASN A 396 -14.66 2.25 19.33
CA ASN A 396 -14.33 3.17 20.41
C ASN A 396 -14.52 4.65 20.02
N ASP A 397 -14.74 4.96 18.74
CA ASP A 397 -15.06 6.31 18.27
C ASP A 397 -16.53 6.65 18.55
N ALA A 398 -16.77 7.69 19.35
CA ALA A 398 -18.10 8.16 19.73
C ALA A 398 -18.90 8.80 18.57
N ASN A 399 -18.24 9.10 17.44
CA ASN A 399 -18.87 9.63 16.23
C ASN A 399 -19.36 8.51 15.29
N LEU A 400 -19.03 7.24 15.55
CA LEU A 400 -19.39 6.13 14.67
C LEU A 400 -20.90 5.86 14.70
N LYS A 401 -21.57 5.98 13.56
CA LYS A 401 -23.01 5.75 13.47
C LYS A 401 -23.34 4.27 13.59
N LEU A 402 -24.54 4.01 14.12
CA LEU A 402 -25.09 2.66 14.26
C LEU A 402 -25.18 1.95 12.91
N ASP A 403 -25.70 2.64 11.88
CA ASP A 403 -25.92 2.06 10.56
C ASP A 403 -24.59 1.66 9.91
N ASP A 404 -23.56 2.53 10.02
CA ASP A 404 -22.20 2.30 9.49
C ASP A 404 -21.54 1.07 10.17
N PHE A 405 -21.62 0.96 11.51
CA PHE A 405 -21.11 -0.19 12.26
C PHE A 405 -21.84 -1.50 11.89
N VAL A 406 -23.17 -1.45 11.75
CA VAL A 406 -24.00 -2.61 11.43
C VAL A 406 -23.78 -3.10 10.01
N LEU A 407 -23.67 -2.17 9.04
CA LEU A 407 -23.39 -2.48 7.64
C LEU A 407 -22.08 -3.26 7.52
N LEU A 408 -20.99 -2.69 8.06
CA LEU A 408 -19.66 -3.29 7.96
C LEU A 408 -19.57 -4.65 8.69
N ALA A 409 -20.17 -4.77 9.87
CA ALA A 409 -20.22 -6.02 10.60
C ALA A 409 -21.00 -7.14 9.88
N ALA A 410 -22.06 -6.79 9.16
CA ALA A 410 -22.94 -7.70 8.42
C ALA A 410 -22.47 -8.02 6.99
N THR A 411 -21.40 -7.38 6.51
CA THR A 411 -20.92 -7.53 5.13
C THR A 411 -20.42 -8.96 4.84
N LEU A 412 -19.71 -9.59 5.79
CA LEU A 412 -19.18 -10.93 5.59
C LEU A 412 -20.23 -12.04 5.83
N PRO A 413 -20.28 -13.10 4.99
CA PRO A 413 -21.21 -14.21 5.15
C PRO A 413 -21.10 -14.95 6.49
N ASP A 414 -22.20 -15.56 6.93
CA ASP A 414 -22.28 -16.36 8.16
C ASP A 414 -21.19 -17.43 8.29
N TYR A 415 -20.68 -18.01 7.21
CA TYR A 415 -19.64 -19.05 7.26
C TYR A 415 -18.21 -18.51 7.41
N ALA A 416 -18.00 -17.21 7.22
CA ALA A 416 -16.67 -16.58 7.30
C ALA A 416 -16.07 -16.70 8.70
N ARG A 417 -16.88 -16.41 9.73
CA ARG A 417 -16.48 -16.48 11.13
C ARG A 417 -16.56 -17.92 11.63
N SER A 418 -15.43 -18.48 12.04
CA SER A 418 -15.38 -19.78 12.72
C SER A 418 -15.83 -19.69 14.18
N LEU A 419 -15.46 -18.60 14.85
CA LEU A 419 -15.92 -18.18 16.17
C LEU A 419 -16.32 -16.71 16.11
N ASP A 420 -17.32 -16.31 16.89
CA ASP A 420 -17.87 -14.95 16.89
C ASP A 420 -17.31 -14.08 18.03
N ASP A 421 -16.12 -14.43 18.52
CA ASP A 421 -15.46 -13.77 19.65
C ASP A 421 -14.97 -12.36 19.30
N GLY A 422 -14.43 -12.19 18.09
CA GLY A 422 -13.98 -10.90 17.58
C GLY A 422 -15.15 -9.93 17.45
N ILE A 423 -16.19 -10.32 16.72
CA ILE A 423 -17.40 -9.50 16.59
C ILE A 423 -18.10 -9.25 17.94
N TYR A 424 -18.13 -10.21 18.88
CA TYR A 424 -18.61 -9.93 20.24
C TYR A 424 -17.75 -8.89 20.96
N HIS A 425 -16.42 -8.93 20.81
CA HIS A 425 -15.53 -7.94 21.41
C HIS A 425 -15.77 -6.54 20.86
N ALA A 426 -15.92 -6.40 19.54
CA ALA A 426 -16.28 -5.15 18.88
C ALA A 426 -17.65 -4.62 19.36
N ILE A 427 -18.67 -5.49 19.45
CA ILE A 427 -20.00 -5.13 20.00
C ILE A 427 -19.89 -4.63 21.46
N ASP A 428 -19.11 -5.30 22.30
CA ASP A 428 -18.93 -4.93 23.71
C ASP A 428 -18.24 -3.56 23.85
N ILE A 429 -17.24 -3.26 23.02
CA ILE A 429 -16.62 -1.92 22.94
C ILE A 429 -17.64 -0.89 22.45
N TYR A 430 -18.36 -1.18 21.36
CA TYR A 430 -19.33 -0.25 20.77
C TYR A 430 -20.42 0.13 21.77
N LEU A 431 -21.01 -0.86 22.48
CA LEU A 431 -22.02 -0.64 23.51
C LEU A 431 -21.50 0.16 24.72
N LYS A 432 -20.20 0.10 25.03
CA LYS A 432 -19.57 0.89 26.10
C LYS A 432 -19.28 2.33 25.67
N ALA A 433 -18.84 2.53 24.44
CA ALA A 433 -18.60 3.85 23.85
C ALA A 433 -19.92 4.61 23.56
N HIS A 434 -21.01 3.88 23.26
CA HIS A 434 -22.30 4.42 22.84
C HIS A 434 -23.44 4.15 23.86
N PRO A 435 -23.34 4.61 25.13
CA PRO A 435 -24.33 4.31 26.16
C PRO A 435 -25.73 4.90 25.91
N TRP A 436 -25.85 5.85 24.96
CA TRP A 436 -27.11 6.47 24.57
C TRP A 436 -28.02 5.57 23.70
N LEU A 437 -27.50 4.46 23.15
CA LEU A 437 -28.28 3.51 22.36
C LEU A 437 -29.48 2.96 23.14
N THR A 438 -30.65 2.97 22.49
CA THR A 438 -31.91 2.41 22.99
C THR A 438 -31.88 0.89 23.05
N GLU A 439 -32.79 0.29 23.83
CA GLU A 439 -32.91 -1.17 23.95
C GLU A 439 -33.10 -1.87 22.58
N GLN A 440 -33.77 -1.22 21.62
CA GLN A 440 -33.99 -1.76 20.27
C GLN A 440 -32.72 -1.73 19.41
N GLU A 441 -31.93 -0.66 19.49
CA GLU A 441 -30.66 -0.53 18.77
C GLU A 441 -29.61 -1.49 19.35
N ARG A 442 -29.56 -1.63 20.68
CA ARG A 442 -28.71 -2.66 21.34
C ARG A 442 -29.13 -4.07 20.92
N GLU A 443 -30.43 -4.36 20.82
CA GLU A 443 -30.92 -5.63 20.26
C GLU A 443 -30.55 -5.83 18.79
N LEU A 444 -30.42 -4.76 18.00
CA LEU A 444 -30.07 -4.82 16.58
C LEU A 444 -28.57 -5.13 16.44
N VAL A 445 -27.69 -4.39 17.13
CA VAL A 445 -26.25 -4.68 17.18
C VAL A 445 -25.97 -6.11 17.66
N CYS A 446 -26.63 -6.55 18.73
CA CYS A 446 -26.40 -7.89 19.27
C CYS A 446 -26.87 -9.04 18.37
N ARG A 447 -27.59 -8.80 17.27
CA ARG A 447 -27.94 -9.83 16.27
C ARG A 447 -26.78 -10.16 15.33
N LEU A 448 -25.76 -9.31 15.25
CA LEU A 448 -24.56 -9.51 14.44
C LEU A 448 -23.70 -10.68 14.92
N MET A 449 -23.83 -11.09 16.19
CA MET A 449 -23.14 -12.26 16.74
C MET A 449 -24.08 -13.47 16.87
N ASN A 450 -23.60 -14.62 16.42
CA ASN A 450 -24.22 -15.91 16.68
C ASN A 450 -23.76 -16.45 18.04
N CYS A 451 -24.64 -16.39 19.04
CA CYS A 451 -24.38 -16.90 20.39
C CYS A 451 -24.00 -18.41 20.44
N GLN A 452 -24.26 -19.19 19.38
CA GLN A 452 -23.82 -20.59 19.28
C GLN A 452 -22.33 -20.73 18.90
N LYS A 453 -21.70 -19.68 18.35
CA LYS A 453 -20.30 -19.65 17.88
C LYS A 453 -19.33 -18.97 18.84
N LEU A 454 -19.79 -18.25 19.85
CA LEU A 454 -18.93 -17.69 20.91
C LEU A 454 -18.09 -18.78 21.57
N SER A 455 -16.84 -18.54 21.93
CA SER A 455 -16.04 -19.46 22.74
C SER A 455 -16.60 -19.62 24.15
N ILE A 456 -16.02 -20.57 24.88
CA ILE A 456 -16.29 -20.80 26.29
C ILE A 456 -15.92 -19.56 27.14
N GLU A 457 -14.90 -18.80 26.78
CA GLU A 457 -14.48 -17.59 27.49
C GLU A 457 -15.39 -16.41 27.15
N ALA A 458 -15.62 -16.15 25.86
CA ALA A 458 -16.51 -15.09 25.39
C ALA A 458 -17.94 -15.26 25.91
N SER A 459 -18.49 -16.48 25.92
CA SER A 459 -19.81 -16.79 26.50
C SER A 459 -19.88 -16.41 27.99
N THR A 460 -18.80 -16.64 28.74
CA THR A 460 -18.74 -16.32 30.19
C THR A 460 -18.84 -14.82 30.41
N SER A 461 -18.08 -14.06 29.61
CA SER A 461 -18.00 -12.60 29.61
C SER A 461 -19.30 -11.94 29.15
N ALA A 462 -19.86 -12.40 28.02
CA ALA A 462 -21.17 -11.96 27.54
C ALA A 462 -22.27 -12.20 28.59
N ALA A 463 -22.27 -13.36 29.25
CA ALA A 463 -23.20 -13.64 30.33
C ALA A 463 -22.88 -12.91 31.66
N GLN A 464 -21.86 -12.04 31.73
CA GLN A 464 -21.62 -11.09 32.82
C GLN A 464 -21.86 -9.63 32.37
N ASN A 465 -22.09 -9.38 31.08
CA ASN A 465 -22.18 -8.05 30.50
C ASN A 465 -23.56 -7.44 30.74
N GLU A 466 -23.64 -6.44 31.63
CA GLU A 466 -24.89 -5.74 31.97
C GLU A 466 -25.43 -4.84 30.83
N MET A 467 -24.63 -4.55 29.80
CA MET A 467 -25.05 -3.72 28.67
C MET A 467 -25.83 -4.50 27.60
N LEU A 468 -25.73 -5.84 27.59
CA LEU A 468 -26.46 -6.70 26.66
C LEU A 468 -27.96 -6.78 27.03
N PRO A 469 -28.88 -6.77 26.04
CA PRO A 469 -30.30 -7.00 26.29
C PRO A 469 -30.55 -8.37 26.93
N LEU A 470 -31.46 -8.45 27.91
CA LEU A 470 -31.80 -9.68 28.64
C LEU A 470 -32.11 -10.89 27.73
N ARG A 471 -32.67 -10.64 26.54
CA ARG A 471 -32.95 -11.67 25.53
C ARG A 471 -31.66 -12.35 25.05
N VAL A 472 -30.63 -11.57 24.78
CA VAL A 472 -29.31 -12.02 24.30
C VAL A 472 -28.58 -12.76 25.42
N THR A 473 -28.57 -12.22 26.65
CA THR A 473 -27.99 -12.89 27.82
C THR A 473 -28.62 -14.26 28.06
N MET A 474 -29.94 -14.40 27.88
CA MET A 474 -30.62 -15.71 27.96
C MET A 474 -30.23 -16.67 26.83
N GLN A 475 -29.97 -16.18 25.61
CA GLN A 475 -29.49 -17.02 24.50
C GLN A 475 -28.08 -17.53 24.77
N VAL A 476 -27.15 -16.69 25.24
CA VAL A 476 -25.79 -17.10 25.62
C VAL A 476 -25.82 -18.19 26.70
N LEU A 477 -26.57 -17.98 27.78
CA LEU A 477 -26.72 -18.96 28.87
C LEU A 477 -27.33 -20.29 28.39
N PHE A 478 -28.26 -20.24 27.44
CA PHE A 478 -28.88 -21.44 26.86
C PHE A 478 -27.89 -22.25 26.02
N PHE A 479 -27.10 -21.61 25.14
CA PHE A 479 -26.07 -22.29 24.37
C PHE A 479 -24.93 -22.81 25.25
N GLU A 480 -24.55 -22.08 26.30
CA GLU A 480 -23.58 -22.55 27.30
C GLU A 480 -24.10 -23.81 28.03
N GLN A 481 -25.38 -23.84 28.43
CA GLN A 481 -26.01 -25.02 29.02
C GLN A 481 -26.07 -26.20 28.04
N LEU A 482 -26.40 -25.96 26.76
CA LEU A 482 -26.40 -27.00 25.73
C LEU A 482 -25.01 -27.62 25.53
N ARG A 483 -23.97 -26.80 25.44
CA ARG A 483 -22.58 -27.26 25.30
C ARG A 483 -22.13 -28.10 26.48
N LEU A 484 -22.39 -27.67 27.72
CA LEU A 484 -22.06 -28.46 28.91
C LEU A 484 -22.83 -29.79 28.94
N ARG A 485 -24.09 -29.81 28.51
CA ARG A 485 -24.88 -31.04 28.38
C ARG A 485 -24.27 -31.99 27.34
N SER A 486 -23.89 -31.49 26.17
CA SER A 486 -23.25 -32.29 25.11
C SER A 486 -21.87 -32.81 25.54
N TYR A 487 -21.08 -31.98 26.21
CA TYR A 487 -19.79 -32.37 26.78
C TYR A 487 -19.94 -33.51 27.80
N MET A 488 -20.87 -33.39 28.75
CA MET A 488 -21.15 -34.47 29.70
C MET A 488 -21.62 -35.75 28.99
N ALA A 489 -22.51 -35.64 28.00
CA ALA A 489 -22.98 -36.80 27.24
C ALA A 489 -21.83 -37.52 26.50
N GLY A 490 -20.93 -36.78 25.87
CA GLY A 490 -19.72 -37.32 25.26
C GLY A 490 -18.78 -37.98 26.27
N TRP A 491 -18.58 -37.35 27.44
CA TRP A 491 -17.77 -37.92 28.53
C TRP A 491 -18.29 -39.29 28.99
N PHE A 492 -19.61 -39.45 29.16
CA PHE A 492 -20.21 -40.73 29.54
C PHE A 492 -20.02 -41.80 28.46
N VAL A 493 -20.24 -41.47 27.18
CA VAL A 493 -20.01 -42.42 26.08
C VAL A 493 -18.54 -42.86 26.00
N VAL A 494 -17.59 -41.94 26.13
CA VAL A 494 -16.15 -42.28 26.13
C VAL A 494 -15.80 -43.14 27.36
N SER A 495 -16.32 -42.81 28.54
CA SER A 495 -16.09 -43.58 29.78
C SER A 495 -16.64 -45.00 29.71
N ASP A 496 -17.79 -45.21 29.05
CA ASP A 496 -18.38 -46.55 28.87
C ASP A 496 -17.63 -47.38 27.82
N THR A 497 -16.96 -46.75 26.84
CA THR A 497 -16.12 -47.46 25.85
C THR A 497 -14.72 -47.81 26.35
N LEU A 498 -14.14 -47.01 27.25
CA LEU A 498 -12.82 -47.25 27.85
C LEU A 498 -12.95 -47.93 29.22
N GLY A 499 -13.32 -49.20 29.17
CA GLY A 499 -13.42 -50.07 30.35
C GLY A 499 -12.08 -50.31 31.05
N GLY A 500 -11.70 -49.39 31.94
CA GLY A 500 -10.72 -49.63 33.00
C GLY A 500 -9.41 -48.84 32.93
N GLY A 501 -9.27 -47.85 33.82
CA GLY A 501 -8.04 -47.72 34.60
C GLY A 501 -6.82 -47.04 33.98
N SER A 502 -6.96 -45.86 33.36
CA SER A 502 -5.88 -44.87 33.33
C SER A 502 -6.41 -43.45 33.53
N ASN A 503 -5.62 -42.59 34.18
CA ASN A 503 -6.00 -41.22 34.54
C ASN A 503 -5.66 -40.23 33.40
N GLU A 504 -5.90 -40.63 32.15
CA GLU A 504 -5.51 -39.88 30.96
C GLU A 504 -6.69 -39.11 30.36
N ARG A 505 -6.39 -37.94 29.79
CA ARG A 505 -7.39 -36.99 29.28
C ARG A 505 -8.21 -37.60 28.14
N PRO A 506 -9.56 -37.61 28.19
CA PRO A 506 -10.37 -38.04 27.06
C PRO A 506 -10.26 -37.02 25.92
N SER A 507 -9.44 -37.35 24.92
CA SER A 507 -9.22 -36.52 23.72
C SER A 507 -10.12 -37.01 22.58
N ALA A 508 -11.44 -36.81 22.71
CA ALA A 508 -12.40 -37.24 21.69
C ALA A 508 -13.77 -36.52 21.75
N VAL A 509 -13.83 -35.22 21.39
CA VAL A 509 -15.04 -34.60 20.82
C VAL A 509 -14.64 -33.57 19.74
N SER A 510 -14.27 -34.03 18.55
CA SER A 510 -14.05 -33.17 17.38
C SER A 510 -15.27 -33.19 16.45
N SER A 511 -16.39 -32.61 16.91
CA SER A 511 -17.58 -32.38 16.08
C SER A 511 -18.45 -31.20 16.58
N MET A 512 -17.80 -30.06 16.80
CA MET A 512 -18.36 -28.72 16.65
C MET A 512 -17.15 -27.77 16.62
N GLY A 513 -17.12 -26.81 15.69
CA GLY A 513 -15.92 -25.99 15.45
C GLY A 513 -15.40 -25.25 16.69
N GLY A 514 -14.09 -25.30 16.90
CA GLY A 514 -13.38 -24.70 18.04
C GLY A 514 -12.38 -25.66 18.66
N SER A 515 -11.08 -25.33 18.59
CA SER A 515 -10.02 -26.08 19.27
C SER A 515 -10.00 -25.72 20.76
N ASP A 516 -10.92 -26.28 21.54
CA ASP A 516 -11.05 -25.95 22.96
C ASP A 516 -10.44 -27.03 23.88
N VAL A 517 -9.91 -26.57 25.01
CA VAL A 517 -9.15 -27.37 25.98
C VAL A 517 -10.10 -28.33 26.69
N GLY A 518 -9.68 -29.59 26.86
CA GLY A 518 -10.45 -30.59 27.59
C GLY A 518 -10.69 -30.19 29.05
N LEU A 519 -11.88 -29.63 29.32
CA LEU A 519 -12.33 -29.20 30.65
C LEU A 519 -12.27 -30.34 31.67
N THR A 520 -12.11 -30.00 32.95
CA THR A 520 -12.18 -31.00 34.03
C THR A 520 -13.60 -31.15 34.58
N LEU A 521 -13.96 -32.32 35.14
CA LEU A 521 -15.27 -32.53 35.74
C LEU A 521 -15.58 -31.56 36.91
N ASN A 522 -14.55 -31.11 37.63
CA ASN A 522 -14.67 -30.10 38.70
C ASN A 522 -14.99 -28.71 38.14
N GLU A 523 -14.42 -28.38 36.99
CA GLU A 523 -14.64 -27.12 36.27
C GLU A 523 -16.05 -27.08 35.65
N VAL A 524 -16.50 -28.16 35.01
CA VAL A 524 -17.90 -28.33 34.57
C VAL A 524 -18.87 -28.13 35.75
N ARG A 525 -18.59 -28.72 36.93
CA ARG A 525 -19.41 -28.54 38.13
C ARG A 525 -19.43 -27.10 38.64
N ALA A 526 -18.26 -26.45 38.72
CA ALA A 526 -18.16 -25.05 39.15
C ALA A 526 -18.96 -24.14 38.21
N ARG A 527 -18.92 -24.44 36.91
CA ARG A 527 -19.58 -23.68 35.85
C ARG A 527 -21.10 -23.84 35.82
N VAL A 528 -21.62 -25.05 35.98
CA VAL A 528 -23.06 -25.30 36.19
C VAL A 528 -23.56 -24.52 37.41
N SER A 529 -22.80 -24.53 38.51
CA SER A 529 -23.12 -23.76 39.72
C SER A 529 -23.10 -22.23 39.50
N GLY A 530 -22.32 -21.75 38.52
CA GLY A 530 -22.31 -20.34 38.08
C GLY A 530 -23.52 -19.98 37.22
N LEU A 531 -23.87 -20.84 36.26
CA LEU A 531 -25.06 -20.72 35.41
C LEU A 531 -26.35 -20.65 36.25
N GLU A 532 -26.49 -21.51 37.25
CA GLU A 532 -27.66 -21.52 38.14
C GLU A 532 -27.85 -20.16 38.85
N LYS A 533 -26.78 -19.59 39.40
CA LYS A 533 -26.80 -18.25 40.04
C LYS A 533 -27.20 -17.14 39.07
N LYS A 534 -26.68 -17.16 37.84
CA LYS A 534 -27.03 -16.18 36.79
C LYS A 534 -28.51 -16.31 36.39
N CYS A 535 -28.98 -17.54 36.14
CA CYS A 535 -30.38 -17.83 35.84
C CYS A 535 -31.32 -17.37 36.97
N ASP A 536 -30.94 -17.56 38.24
CA ASP A 536 -31.74 -17.06 39.36
C ASP A 536 -31.72 -15.53 39.47
N SER A 537 -30.59 -14.87 39.17
CA SER A 537 -30.54 -13.40 39.08
C SER A 537 -31.51 -12.87 38.00
N ILE A 538 -31.47 -13.44 36.79
CA ILE A 538 -32.36 -13.05 35.69
C ILE A 538 -33.84 -13.31 36.04
N LYS A 539 -34.16 -14.42 36.74
CA LYS A 539 -35.53 -14.64 37.26
C LYS A 539 -35.97 -13.52 38.22
N HIS A 540 -35.07 -12.97 39.04
CA HIS A 540 -35.40 -11.85 39.93
C HIS A 540 -35.58 -10.53 39.16
N GLU A 541 -34.76 -10.25 38.15
CA GLU A 541 -34.90 -9.12 37.22
C GLU A 541 -36.23 -9.17 36.45
N ILE A 542 -36.57 -10.31 35.83
CA ILE A 542 -37.86 -10.51 35.15
C ILE A 542 -39.03 -10.30 36.12
N ARG A 543 -38.93 -10.79 37.36
CA ARG A 543 -39.93 -10.54 38.42
C ARG A 543 -40.03 -9.06 38.83
N LYS A 544 -38.96 -8.29 38.74
CA LYS A 544 -38.90 -6.84 39.03
C LYS A 544 -39.53 -6.04 37.89
N VAL A 545 -39.19 -6.34 36.64
CA VAL A 545 -39.76 -5.69 35.43
C VAL A 545 -41.26 -6.01 35.29
N THR A 546 -41.67 -7.27 35.46
CA THR A 546 -43.10 -7.65 35.41
C THR A 546 -43.92 -6.97 36.52
N LYS A 547 -43.41 -6.92 37.77
CA LYS A 547 -44.03 -6.15 38.85
C LYS A 547 -44.09 -4.66 38.53
N GLY A 548 -43.04 -4.05 37.99
CA GLY A 548 -43.02 -2.63 37.60
C GLY A 548 -44.04 -2.30 36.51
N ARG A 549 -44.12 -3.12 35.45
CA ARG A 549 -45.06 -2.96 34.34
C ARG A 549 -46.51 -3.14 34.81
N TRP A 550 -46.77 -4.08 35.72
CA TRP A 550 -48.08 -4.25 36.37
C TRP A 550 -48.42 -3.07 37.30
N ILE A 551 -47.49 -2.61 38.14
CA ILE A 551 -47.71 -1.47 39.04
C ILE A 551 -48.02 -0.19 38.25
N ASN A 552 -47.34 0.05 37.13
CA ASN A 552 -47.64 1.19 36.25
C ASN A 552 -48.99 1.03 35.52
N PHE A 553 -49.37 -0.20 35.13
CA PHE A 553 -50.70 -0.49 34.58
C PHE A 553 -51.82 -0.18 35.61
N TYR A 554 -51.70 -0.68 36.85
CA TYR A 554 -52.68 -0.38 37.91
C TYR A 554 -52.68 1.09 38.36
N ARG A 555 -51.52 1.78 38.31
CA ARG A 555 -51.43 3.22 38.62
C ARG A 555 -52.07 4.08 37.53
N ARG A 556 -52.02 3.67 36.25
CA ARG A 556 -52.68 4.35 35.12
C ARG A 556 -54.20 4.10 35.06
N PHE A 557 -54.68 3.03 35.70
CA PHE A 557 -56.12 2.68 35.81
C PHE A 557 -56.73 2.88 37.22
N GLY A 558 -56.02 3.53 38.15
CA GLY A 558 -56.60 4.02 39.42
C GLY A 558 -57.02 2.96 40.45
N LEU A 559 -56.60 1.70 40.32
CA LEU A 559 -57.04 0.61 41.19
C LEU A 559 -56.06 0.36 42.35
N LYS A 560 -56.48 0.71 43.58
CA LYS A 560 -55.75 0.39 44.82
C LYS A 560 -55.80 -1.12 45.12
N VAL A 561 -54.66 -1.79 45.07
CA VAL A 561 -54.51 -3.18 45.57
C VAL A 561 -54.04 -3.16 47.03
N ARG A 562 -54.78 -3.87 47.90
CA ARG A 562 -54.49 -4.01 49.34
C ARG A 562 -53.61 -5.25 49.55
N THR A 563 -52.34 -5.05 49.94
CA THR A 563 -51.40 -6.14 50.19
C THR A 563 -51.80 -6.93 51.45
N LYS A 564 -51.94 -8.25 51.31
CA LYS A 564 -51.78 -9.20 52.42
C LYS A 564 -50.41 -9.84 52.27
N SER A 565 -49.59 -9.81 53.33
CA SER A 565 -48.41 -10.67 53.39
C SER A 565 -48.85 -12.12 53.60
N PHE A 566 -48.06 -13.04 53.05
CA PHE A 566 -48.03 -14.42 53.49
C PHE A 566 -46.58 -14.76 53.81
N ASP A 567 -46.24 -14.67 55.10
CA ASP A 567 -45.08 -15.36 55.64
C ASP A 567 -45.37 -16.86 55.65
N LEU A 568 -44.42 -17.67 55.18
CA LEU A 568 -44.37 -19.09 55.50
C LEU A 568 -43.01 -19.40 56.11
N LYS A 569 -43.05 -19.78 57.39
CA LYS A 569 -41.90 -20.13 58.21
C LYS A 569 -41.31 -21.48 57.80
N SER A 570 -40.06 -21.68 58.18
CA SER A 570 -39.39 -22.98 58.21
C SER A 570 -40.15 -23.99 59.08
N ASP A 571 -40.35 -25.21 58.56
CA ASP A 571 -40.66 -26.39 59.37
C ASP A 571 -39.51 -27.40 59.28
N ALA A 572 -38.76 -27.52 60.38
CA ALA A 572 -37.78 -28.57 60.59
C ALA A 572 -38.35 -29.56 61.62
N ALA A 573 -38.90 -30.68 61.15
CA ALA A 573 -39.51 -31.69 62.02
C ALA A 573 -38.62 -32.93 62.18
N LYS A 574 -37.82 -32.96 63.25
CA LYS A 574 -37.26 -34.21 63.80
C LYS A 574 -38.42 -35.07 64.33
N LYS A 575 -38.41 -36.39 64.06
CA LYS A 575 -39.26 -37.37 64.75
C LYS A 575 -38.50 -38.63 65.17
N SER A 576 -38.22 -38.68 66.47
CA SER A 576 -38.07 -39.85 67.36
C SER A 576 -38.42 -39.36 68.78
N PRO A 577 -38.66 -40.19 69.82
CA PRO A 577 -38.54 -41.65 69.96
C PRO A 577 -39.96 -42.30 70.18
N THR A 578 -40.26 -43.41 70.90
CA THR A 578 -39.52 -44.29 71.85
C THR A 578 -40.18 -45.68 71.98
N ASN A 579 -39.37 -46.69 72.34
CA ASN A 579 -39.56 -47.84 73.24
C ASN A 579 -40.91 -48.60 73.45
N GLN A 580 -40.70 -49.92 73.67
CA GLN A 580 -41.48 -50.92 74.44
C GLN A 580 -42.80 -51.41 73.81
N ASP A 581 -43.11 -52.72 73.80
CA ASP A 581 -42.43 -53.89 74.41
C ASP A 581 -41.82 -54.87 73.40
#